data_AF-A0A1M7FRV0-F1
#
_entry.id   AF-A0A1M7FRV0-F1
#
_cell.length_a   1.000
_cell.length_b   1.000
_cell.length_c   1.000
_cell.angle_alpha   90.00
_cell.angle_beta   90.00
_cell.angle_gamma   90.00
#
_symmetry.space_group_name_H-M   'P 1'
#
loop_
_entity.id
_entity.type
_entity.pdbx_description
1 polymer ?
#
loop_
_entity_poly.entity_id
_entity_poly.type
_entity_poly.pdbx_seq_one_letter_code
_entity_poly.pdbx_strand_id
1 'polypeptide(L)' 'MSSAARKIDHHQSAKPSPIEVFRERARARAMLVANGLMDLQTAVDGMQETAGAQGLVAKYGQDEIQQILSEAFARWR' A
#
# COMPACT_ATOMS: atom_id res chain seq x y z
N MET A 1 35.41 32.08 -14.64
CA MET A 1 34.68 30.80 -14.77
C MET A 1 33.84 30.62 -13.50
N SER A 2 32.54 30.87 -13.58
CA SER A 2 31.61 30.88 -12.44
C SER A 2 31.01 29.47 -12.28
N SER A 3 31.25 28.82 -11.13
CA SER A 3 30.64 27.53 -10.81
C SER A 3 29.37 27.77 -10.01
N ALA A 4 28.22 27.53 -10.63
CA ALA A 4 26.93 27.56 -9.96
C ALA A 4 26.78 26.27 -9.12
N ALA A 5 26.91 26.40 -7.80
CA ALA A 5 26.52 25.37 -6.86
C ALA A 5 25.03 25.07 -7.04
N ARG A 6 24.71 23.90 -7.59
CA ARG A 6 23.34 23.39 -7.71
C ARG A 6 22.79 23.22 -6.28
N LYS A 7 21.91 24.13 -5.85
CA LYS A 7 21.14 23.95 -4.61
C LYS A 7 20.35 22.65 -4.75
N ILE A 8 20.69 21.66 -3.93
CA ILE A 8 19.84 20.48 -3.76
C ILE A 8 18.71 20.94 -2.84
N ASP A 9 17.59 21.32 -3.43
CA ASP A 9 16.35 21.55 -2.70
C ASP A 9 15.99 20.24 -2.00
N HIS A 10 16.23 20.18 -0.70
CA HIS A 10 15.67 19.15 0.16
C HIS A 10 14.16 19.40 0.21
N HIS A 11 13.44 18.98 -0.83
CA HIS A 11 12.00 18.75 -0.71
C HIS A 11 11.85 17.81 0.47
N GLN A 12 11.36 18.31 1.60
CA GLN A 12 10.96 17.47 2.71
C GLN A 12 9.95 16.47 2.14
N SER A 13 10.40 15.24 1.87
CA SER A 13 9.52 14.19 1.39
C SER A 13 8.53 13.92 2.52
N ALA A 14 7.30 14.39 2.37
CA ALA A 14 6.25 14.14 3.34
C ALA A 14 6.15 12.62 3.52
N LYS A 15 6.16 12.16 4.78
CA LYS A 15 6.01 10.74 5.07
C LYS A 15 4.62 10.31 4.56
N PRO A 16 4.52 9.19 3.82
CA PRO A 16 3.23 8.72 3.33
C PRO A 16 2.32 8.39 4.52
N SER A 17 1.05 8.68 4.36
CA SER A 17 0.04 8.33 5.34
C SER A 17 -0.07 6.80 5.48
N PRO A 18 -0.53 6.28 6.63
CA PRO A 18 -0.68 4.84 6.82
C PRO A 18 -1.57 4.17 5.78
N ILE A 19 -2.61 4.85 5.28
CA ILE A 19 -3.53 4.31 4.28
C ILE A 19 -2.88 4.21 2.88
N GLU A 20 -2.01 5.17 2.53
CA GLU A 20 -1.21 5.09 1.30
C GLU A 20 -0.21 3.93 1.36
N VAL A 21 0.47 3.75 2.50
CA VAL A 21 1.36 2.60 2.71
C VAL A 21 0.59 1.28 2.60
N PHE A 22 -0.61 1.22 3.17
CA PHE A 22 -1.47 0.04 3.09
C PHE A 22 -1.85 -0.28 1.63
N ARG A 23 -2.23 0.73 0.85
CA ARG A 23 -2.57 0.60 -0.59
C ARG A 23 -1.40 0.05 -1.39
N GLU A 24 -0.19 0.58 -1.21
CA GLU A 24 0.98 0.07 -1.94
C GLU A 24 1.35 -1.36 -1.52
N ARG A 25 1.18 -1.71 -0.23
CA ARG A 25 1.35 -3.10 0.23
C ARG A 25 0.33 -4.06 -0.39
N ALA A 26 -0.93 -3.63 -0.53
CA ALA A 26 -1.96 -4.43 -1.20
C ALA A 26 -1.58 -4.72 -2.65
N ARG A 27 -1.14 -3.69 -3.39
CA ARG A 27 -0.65 -3.83 -4.77
C ARG A 27 0.57 -4.75 -4.87
N ALA A 28 1.54 -4.60 -3.98
CA ALA A 28 2.72 -5.46 -3.95
C ALA A 28 2.34 -6.93 -3.73
N ARG A 29 1.41 -7.22 -2.82
CA ARG A 29 0.91 -8.58 -2.64
C ARG A 29 0.13 -9.10 -3.84
N ALA A 30 -0.69 -8.27 -4.49
CA ALA A 30 -1.35 -8.64 -5.74
C ALA A 30 -0.33 -9.03 -6.82
N MET A 31 0.81 -8.34 -6.91
CA MET A 31 1.90 -8.75 -7.82
C MET A 31 2.49 -10.12 -7.45
N LEU A 32 2.68 -10.43 -6.17
CA LEU A 32 3.15 -11.76 -5.75
C LEU A 32 2.17 -12.86 -6.15
N VAL A 33 0.87 -12.63 -5.96
CA VAL A 33 -0.18 -13.57 -6.38
C VAL A 33 -0.19 -13.73 -7.90
N ALA A 34 -0.05 -12.64 -8.67
CA ALA A 34 0.00 -12.69 -10.13
C ALA A 34 1.15 -13.54 -10.67
N ASN A 35 2.25 -13.63 -9.92
CA ASN A 35 3.43 -14.40 -10.30
C ASN A 35 3.48 -15.79 -9.64
N GLY A 36 2.42 -16.21 -8.94
CA GLY A 36 2.35 -17.51 -8.26
C GLY A 36 3.29 -17.65 -7.06
N LEU A 37 3.78 -16.53 -6.51
CA LEU A 37 4.70 -16.49 -5.37
C LEU A 37 3.98 -16.42 -4.01
N MET A 38 2.66 -16.24 -4.03
CA MET A 38 1.79 -16.20 -2.86
C MET A 38 0.40 -16.63 -3.31
N ASP A 39 -0.34 -17.37 -2.48
CA ASP A 39 -1.74 -17.69 -2.80
C ASP A 39 -2.66 -16.50 -2.50
N LEU A 40 -3.77 -16.42 -3.24
CA LEU A 40 -4.70 -15.30 -3.16
C LEU A 40 -5.30 -15.15 -1.76
N GLN A 41 -5.66 -16.27 -1.12
CA GLN A 41 -6.32 -16.27 0.17
C GLN A 41 -5.40 -15.72 1.26
N THR A 42 -4.19 -16.25 1.39
CA THR A 42 -3.17 -15.75 2.32
C THR A 42 -2.86 -14.27 2.08
N ALA A 43 -2.81 -13.85 0.82
CA ALA A 43 -2.55 -12.45 0.48
C ALA A 43 -3.64 -11.53 1.03
N VAL A 44 -4.91 -11.83 0.77
CA VAL A 44 -6.08 -11.02 1.17
C VAL A 44 -6.33 -11.11 2.68
N ASP A 45 -6.37 -12.32 3.24
CA ASP A 45 -6.63 -12.55 4.67
C ASP A 45 -5.55 -11.87 5.52
N GLY A 46 -4.27 -12.04 5.16
CA GLY A 46 -3.17 -11.40 5.87
C GLY A 46 -3.18 -9.86 5.74
N MET A 47 -3.73 -9.31 4.65
CA MET A 47 -3.90 -7.85 4.54
C MET A 47 -5.04 -7.35 5.43
N GLN A 48 -6.15 -8.09 5.50
CA GLN A 48 -7.26 -7.78 6.39
C GLN A 48 -6.83 -7.83 7.86
N GLU A 49 -6.08 -8.85 8.26
CA GLU A 49 -5.48 -8.96 9.60
C GLU A 49 -4.54 -7.78 9.88
N THR A 50 -3.65 -7.46 8.93
CA THR A 50 -2.72 -6.33 9.06
C THR A 50 -3.45 -5.00 9.23
N ALA A 51 -4.56 -4.78 8.50
CA ALA A 51 -5.36 -3.57 8.62
C ALA A 51 -5.99 -3.44 10.02
N GLY A 52 -6.47 -4.55 10.58
CA GLY A 52 -6.97 -4.63 11.95
C GLY A 52 -5.88 -4.33 12.98
N ALA A 53 -4.74 -5.01 12.86
CA ALA A 53 -3.60 -4.86 13.78
C ALA A 53 -2.99 -3.44 13.78
N GLN A 54 -3.01 -2.75 12.64
CA GLN A 54 -2.54 -1.36 12.52
C GLN A 54 -3.60 -0.32 12.90
N GLY A 55 -4.80 -0.73 13.31
CA GLY A 55 -5.90 0.16 13.63
C GLY A 55 -6.49 0.90 12.42
N LEU A 56 -6.18 0.46 11.20
CA LEU A 56 -6.68 1.11 9.98
C LEU A 56 -8.18 0.89 9.81
N VAL A 57 -8.69 -0.30 10.16
CA VAL A 57 -10.14 -0.58 10.17
C VAL A 57 -10.86 0.35 11.15
N ALA A 58 -10.30 0.57 12.34
CA ALA A 58 -10.90 1.47 13.33
C ALA A 58 -10.88 2.94 12.88
N LYS A 59 -9.86 3.35 12.11
CA LYS A 59 -9.68 4.73 11.66
C LYS A 59 -10.45 5.08 10.39
N TYR A 60 -10.48 4.18 9.41
CA TYR A 60 -11.02 4.44 8.07
C TYR A 60 -12.27 3.62 7.75
N GLY A 61 -12.62 2.63 8.58
CA GLY A 61 -13.76 1.76 8.37
C GLY A 61 -13.43 0.52 7.53
N GLN A 62 -14.25 -0.52 7.71
CA GLN A 62 -14.09 -1.78 6.98
C GLN A 62 -14.30 -1.62 5.47
N ASP A 63 -15.26 -0.78 5.06
CA ASP A 63 -15.61 -0.59 3.65
C ASP A 63 -14.45 0.01 2.84
N GLU A 64 -13.74 1.00 3.41
CA GLU A 64 -12.57 1.62 2.77
C GLU A 64 -11.44 0.59 2.61
N ILE A 65 -11.19 -0.23 3.63
CA ILE A 65 -10.19 -1.29 3.55
C ILE A 65 -10.56 -2.31 2.47
N GLN A 66 -11.83 -2.72 2.43
CA GLN A 66 -12.32 -3.67 1.42
C GLN A 66 -12.28 -3.10 0.01
N GLN A 67 -12.55 -1.80 -0.16
CA GLN A 67 -12.40 -1.12 -1.45
C GLN A 67 -10.95 -1.16 -1.94
N ILE A 68 -9.99 -0.81 -1.07
CA ILE A 68 -8.56 -0.86 -1.42
C ILE A 68 -8.12 -2.26 -1.82
N LEU A 69 -8.57 -3.29 -1.09
CA LEU A 69 -8.27 -4.69 -1.42
C LEU A 69 -8.93 -5.09 -2.75
N SER A 70 -10.20 -4.74 -2.95
CA SER A 70 -10.92 -5.01 -4.19
C SER A 70 -10.23 -4.40 -5.42
N GLU A 71 -9.77 -3.14 -5.30
CA GLU A 71 -9.02 -2.45 -6.35
C GLU A 71 -7.66 -3.13 -6.61
N ALA A 72 -6.90 -3.47 -5.56
CA ALA A 72 -5.58 -4.08 -5.70
C ALA A 72 -5.65 -5.48 -6.33
N PHE A 73 -6.67 -6.28 -5.98
CA PHE A 73 -6.85 -7.66 -6.43
C PHE A 73 -7.90 -7.80 -7.54
N ALA A 74 -8.24 -6.72 -8.26
CA ALA A 74 -9.31 -6.70 -9.27
C ALA A 74 -9.17 -7.76 -10.38
N ARG A 75 -7.96 -8.28 -10.64
CA ARG A 75 -7.71 -9.37 -11.59
C ARG A 75 -8.43 -10.68 -11.22
N TRP A 76 -8.70 -10.91 -9.94
CA TRP A 76 -9.32 -12.14 -9.42
C TRP A 76 -10.78 -11.93 -8.99
N ARG A 77 -11.42 -10.88 -9.50
CA ARG A 77 -12.84 -10.62 -9.26
C ARG A 77 -13.74 -11.51 -10.14
#